data_AF-A0A2E2QYX4-F1
#
_entry.id   AF-A0A2E2QYX4-F1
#
_cell.length_a   1.000
_cell.length_b   1.000
_cell.length_c   1.000
_cell.angle_alpha   90.00
_cell.angle_beta   90.00
_cell.angle_gamma   90.00
#
_symmetry.space_group_name_H-M   'P 1'
#
loop_
_entity.id
_entity.type
_entity.pdbx_description
1 polymer ?
#
loop_
_entity_poly.entity_id
_entity_poly.type
_entity_poly.pdbx_seq_one_letter_code
_entity_poly.pdbx_strand_id
1 'polypeptide(L)'
;MKILNFLIIFFFLAFIFSFSNVNSGNWCKVIYNEEISPGDLQKQISKCKNSDNFFLAIHNSYSNAGNLLNSFIAELCDLRRTVIKSEPKAGNPYFSSVCEFRKNFLRE
;
A
#
# COMPACT_ATOMS: atom_id res chain seq x y z
N MET A 1 -18.67 -43.49 22.54
CA MET A 1 -17.49 -42.61 22.69
C MET A 1 -16.49 -42.68 21.53
N LYS A 2 -16.06 -43.86 21.05
CA LYS A 2 -15.03 -43.96 19.99
C LYS A 2 -15.43 -43.33 18.65
N ILE A 3 -16.68 -43.50 18.20
CA ILE A 3 -17.20 -42.93 16.94
C ILE A 3 -17.29 -41.40 17.01
N LEU A 4 -17.68 -40.86 18.18
CA LEU A 4 -17.79 -39.42 18.39
C LEU A 4 -16.41 -38.73 18.31
N ASN A 5 -15.38 -39.32 18.93
CA ASN A 5 -14.02 -38.81 18.82
C ASN A 5 -13.49 -38.87 17.38
N PHE A 6 -13.85 -39.91 16.62
CA PHE A 6 -13.44 -40.03 15.23
C PHE A 6 -14.07 -38.94 14.34
N LEU A 7 -15.35 -38.65 14.55
CA LEU A 7 -16.05 -37.56 13.85
C LEU A 7 -15.48 -36.19 14.17
N ILE A 8 -15.12 -35.93 15.43
CA ILE A 8 -14.50 -34.68 15.86
C ILE A 8 -13.15 -34.48 15.16
N ILE A 9 -12.31 -35.53 15.13
CA ILE A 9 -11.00 -35.48 14.48
C ILE A 9 -11.15 -35.27 12.96
N PHE A 10 -12.13 -35.94 12.34
CA PHE A 10 -12.40 -35.78 10.91
C PHE A 10 -12.84 -34.35 10.55
N PHE A 11 -13.75 -33.76 11.34
CA PHE A 11 -14.17 -32.37 11.15
C PHE A 11 -13.02 -31.39 11.36
N PHE A 12 -12.16 -31.64 12.36
CA PHE A 12 -11.02 -30.78 12.63
C PHE A 12 -9.99 -30.82 11.49
N LEU A 13 -9.73 -31.99 10.91
CA LEU A 13 -8.85 -32.14 9.74
C LEU A 13 -9.44 -31.48 8.50
N ALA A 14 -10.73 -31.65 8.23
CA ALA A 14 -11.40 -30.97 7.11
C ALA A 14 -11.35 -29.44 7.24
N PHE A 15 -11.46 -28.92 8.47
CA PHE A 15 -11.34 -27.49 8.75
C PHE A 15 -9.92 -26.96 8.48
N ILE A 16 -8.88 -27.69 8.89
CA ILE A 16 -7.48 -27.31 8.64
C ILE A 16 -7.17 -27.27 7.12
N PHE A 17 -7.74 -28.19 6.34
CA PHE A 17 -7.57 -28.18 4.88
C PHE A 17 -8.33 -27.07 4.15
N SER A 18 -9.23 -26.34 4.82
CA SER A 18 -10.03 -25.28 4.20
C SER A 18 -9.34 -23.90 4.22
N PHE A 19 -8.17 -23.77 4.83
CA PHE A 19 -7.44 -22.50 4.83
C PHE A 19 -6.67 -22.30 3.52
N SER A 20 -7.17 -21.42 2.64
CA SER A 20 -6.38 -20.89 1.53
C SER A 20 -5.32 -19.91 2.05
N ASN A 21 -4.17 -19.85 1.37
CA ASN A 21 -3.13 -18.89 1.69
C ASN A 21 -3.55 -17.51 1.20
N VAL A 22 -4.15 -16.73 2.07
CA VAL A 22 -4.59 -15.38 1.70
C VAL A 22 -3.42 -14.40 1.80
N ASN A 23 -3.04 -13.79 0.68
CA ASN A 23 -2.04 -12.72 0.64
C ASN A 23 -2.70 -11.34 0.77
N SER A 24 -2.14 -10.50 1.64
CA SER A 24 -2.48 -9.07 1.70
C SER A 24 -1.87 -8.33 0.51
N GLY A 25 -2.56 -7.29 0.01
CA GLY A 25 -2.00 -6.41 -1.00
C GLY A 25 -0.68 -5.77 -0.56
N ASN A 26 0.30 -5.73 -1.46
CA ASN A 26 1.62 -5.17 -1.18
C ASN A 26 1.56 -3.64 -1.07
N TRP A 27 2.09 -3.12 0.02
CA TRP A 27 2.25 -1.67 0.24
C TRP A 27 3.63 -1.21 -0.20
N CYS A 28 3.69 -0.06 -0.87
CA CYS A 28 4.94 0.61 -1.15
C CYS A 28 4.90 2.07 -0.71
N LYS A 29 6.04 2.54 -0.22
CA LYS A 29 6.21 3.86 0.36
C LYS A 29 7.32 4.60 -0.37
N VAL A 30 7.01 5.81 -0.81
CA VAL A 30 7.96 6.74 -1.41
C VAL A 30 7.96 8.04 -0.62
N ILE A 31 9.14 8.48 -0.19
CA ILE A 31 9.32 9.74 0.54
C ILE A 31 10.36 10.57 -0.20
N TYR A 32 9.96 11.78 -0.58
CA TYR A 32 10.83 12.80 -1.15
C TYR A 32 11.10 13.87 -0.08
N ASN A 33 12.20 13.71 0.65
CA ASN A 33 12.65 14.58 1.74
C ASN A 33 13.90 15.37 1.36
N GLU A 34 14.30 16.33 2.19
CA GLU A 34 15.41 17.25 1.93
C GLU A 34 16.76 16.58 1.65
N GLU A 35 16.98 15.38 2.20
CA GLU A 35 18.28 14.69 2.20
C GLU A 35 18.43 13.63 1.10
N ILE A 36 17.50 13.58 0.15
CA ILE A 36 17.51 12.58 -0.90
C ILE A 36 18.51 12.91 -2.03
N SER A 37 19.28 11.92 -2.47
CA SER A 37 20.22 12.12 -3.57
C SER A 37 19.51 12.18 -4.93
N PRO A 38 20.10 12.86 -5.93
CA PRO A 38 19.59 12.83 -7.29
C PRO A 38 19.37 11.40 -7.79
N GLY A 39 18.17 11.13 -8.34
CA GLY A 39 17.79 9.82 -8.87
C GLY A 39 17.25 8.82 -7.85
N ASP A 40 17.39 9.04 -6.53
CA ASP A 40 16.87 8.11 -5.53
C ASP A 40 15.34 8.08 -5.49
N LEU A 41 14.69 9.21 -5.76
CA LEU A 41 13.24 9.27 -5.92
C LEU A 41 12.76 8.30 -7.01
N GLN A 42 13.44 8.30 -8.16
CA GLN A 42 13.10 7.43 -9.27
C GLN A 42 13.41 5.96 -8.96
N LYS A 43 14.46 5.67 -8.19
CA LYS A 43 14.73 4.32 -7.67
C LYS A 43 13.65 3.83 -6.71
N GLN A 44 13.11 4.71 -5.86
CA GLN A 44 11.99 4.35 -4.97
C GLN A 44 10.72 4.05 -5.79
N ILE A 45 10.39 4.93 -6.76
CA ILE A 45 9.23 4.76 -7.64
C ILE A 45 9.33 3.47 -8.46
N SER A 46 10.50 3.16 -9.02
CA SER A 46 10.67 1.95 -9.84
C SER A 46 10.45 0.66 -9.05
N LYS A 47 10.83 0.64 -7.76
CA LYS A 47 10.52 -0.46 -6.84
C LYS A 47 9.02 -0.57 -6.53
N CYS A 48 8.30 0.54 -6.56
CA CYS A 48 6.87 0.59 -6.22
C CYS A 48 5.91 0.32 -7.38
N LYS A 49 6.41 0.21 -8.63
CA LYS A 49 5.59 0.14 -9.85
C LYS A 49 4.50 -0.96 -9.83
N ASN A 50 4.76 -2.07 -9.13
CA ASN A 50 3.86 -3.23 -9.04
C ASN A 50 3.19 -3.37 -7.67
N SER A 51 3.22 -2.32 -6.83
CA SER A 51 2.56 -2.36 -5.52
C SER A 51 1.05 -2.22 -5.66
N ASP A 52 0.32 -2.88 -4.77
CA ASP A 52 -1.13 -2.80 -4.74
C ASP A 52 -1.58 -1.46 -4.16
N ASN A 53 -0.94 -1.05 -3.06
CA ASN A 53 -1.17 0.22 -2.40
C ASN A 53 0.09 1.07 -2.44
N PHE A 54 -0.07 2.36 -2.76
CA PHE A 54 1.03 3.28 -2.95
C PHE A 54 0.88 4.50 -2.05
N PHE A 55 1.85 4.68 -1.15
CA PHE A 55 2.00 5.89 -0.34
C PHE A 55 3.10 6.76 -0.93
N LEU A 56 2.81 8.05 -1.09
CA LEU A 56 3.76 9.06 -1.53
C LEU A 56 3.71 10.26 -0.60
N ALA A 57 4.87 10.75 -0.17
CA ALA A 57 5.01 12.00 0.56
C ALA A 57 6.14 12.86 0.00
N ILE A 58 5.90 14.16 -0.08
CA ILE A 58 6.85 15.16 -0.57
C ILE A 58 6.94 16.28 0.47
N HIS A 59 8.16 16.56 0.92
CA HIS A 59 8.42 17.58 1.92
C HIS A 59 8.04 18.97 1.38
N ASN A 60 7.55 19.85 2.25
CA ASN A 60 7.10 21.19 1.88
C ASN A 60 8.25 22.19 1.62
N SER A 61 9.49 21.78 1.82
CA SER A 61 10.68 22.57 1.46
C SER A 61 10.86 22.73 -0.05
N TYR A 62 10.25 21.86 -0.86
CA TYR A 62 10.22 22.02 -2.31
C TYR A 62 9.12 23.02 -2.71
N SER A 63 9.49 24.08 -3.41
CA SER A 63 8.57 25.16 -3.82
C SER A 63 7.38 24.67 -4.66
N ASN A 64 7.53 23.55 -5.35
CA ASN A 64 6.49 22.92 -6.17
C ASN A 64 5.96 21.59 -5.59
N ALA A 65 6.16 21.31 -4.30
CA ALA A 65 5.84 20.03 -3.67
C ALA A 65 4.41 19.53 -3.95
N GLY A 66 3.40 20.39 -3.78
CA GLY A 66 2.00 20.04 -4.03
C GLY A 66 1.71 19.72 -5.50
N ASN A 67 2.27 20.49 -6.43
CA ASN A 67 2.15 20.24 -7.86
C ASN A 67 2.85 18.93 -8.25
N LEU A 68 4.05 18.70 -7.72
CA LEU A 68 4.81 17.48 -7.94
C LEU A 68 4.06 16.25 -7.42
N LEU A 69 3.44 16.35 -6.24
CA LEU A 69 2.58 15.29 -5.69
C LEU A 69 1.42 14.98 -6.65
N ASN A 70 0.74 16.01 -7.15
CA ASN A 70 -0.36 15.83 -8.09
C ASN A 70 0.08 15.18 -9.41
N SER A 71 1.25 15.57 -9.95
CA SER A 71 1.83 14.94 -11.13
C SER A 71 2.12 13.45 -10.90
N PHE A 72 2.73 13.09 -9.76
CA PHE A 72 2.97 11.69 -9.44
C PHE A 72 1.70 10.89 -9.21
N ILE A 73 0.67 11.49 -8.59
CA ILE A 73 -0.63 10.82 -8.46
C ILE A 73 -1.21 10.53 -9.84
N ALA A 74 -1.17 11.49 -10.76
CA ALA A 74 -1.68 11.30 -12.12
C ALA A 74 -0.91 10.23 -12.90
N GLU A 75 0.40 10.10 -12.66
CA GLU A 75 1.25 9.13 -13.35
C GLU A 75 1.20 7.73 -12.72
N LEU A 76 1.17 7.64 -11.38
CA LEU A 76 1.40 6.40 -10.63
C LEU A 76 0.12 5.79 -10.06
N CYS A 77 -0.96 6.57 -9.91
CA CYS A 77 -2.21 6.09 -9.36
C CYS A 77 -3.23 5.84 -10.47
N ASP A 78 -3.42 4.57 -10.80
CA ASP A 78 -4.45 4.09 -11.73
C ASP A 78 -5.85 4.64 -11.34
N LEU A 79 -6.68 4.96 -12.34
CA LEU A 79 -8.09 5.40 -12.21
C LEU A 79 -8.96 4.47 -11.35
N ARG A 80 -8.54 3.21 -11.18
CA ARG A 80 -9.22 2.21 -10.32
C ARG A 80 -8.96 2.41 -8.82
N ARG A 81 -8.03 3.30 -8.44
CA ARG A 81 -7.62 3.54 -7.05
C ARG A 81 -8.38 4.72 -6.44
N THR A 82 -8.62 4.65 -5.13
CA THR A 82 -9.05 5.81 -4.34
C THR A 82 -7.80 6.60 -3.97
N VAL A 83 -7.86 7.92 -4.12
CA VAL A 83 -6.76 8.81 -3.76
C VAL A 83 -7.17 9.63 -2.55
N ILE A 84 -6.46 9.45 -1.44
CA ILE A 84 -6.60 10.24 -0.22
C ILE A 84 -5.39 11.16 -0.15
N LYS A 85 -5.60 12.48 0.00
CA LYS A 85 -4.51 13.47 0.06
C LYS A 85 -4.49 14.19 1.40
N SER A 86 -3.30 14.61 1.82
CA SER A 86 -3.11 15.51 2.95
C SER A 86 -2.19 16.66 2.59
N GLU A 87 -2.44 17.80 3.23
CA GLU A 87 -1.56 18.97 3.17
C GLU A 87 -0.67 19.05 4.42
N PRO A 88 0.48 19.75 4.34
CA PRO A 88 1.36 19.98 5.47
C PRO A 88 0.65 20.68 6.63
N LYS A 89 1.02 20.31 7.86
CA LYS A 89 0.54 20.92 9.11
C LYS A 89 1.71 21.12 10.07
N ALA A 90 1.49 21.88 11.14
CA ALA A 90 2.47 21.98 12.22
C ALA A 90 2.84 20.57 12.74
N GLY A 91 4.14 20.24 12.71
CA GLY A 91 4.65 18.91 13.08
C GLY A 91 4.58 17.84 11.97
N ASN A 92 3.97 18.13 10.81
CA ASN A 92 3.96 17.25 9.64
C ASN A 92 4.21 18.05 8.36
N PRO A 93 5.47 18.28 7.95
CA PRO A 93 5.84 19.15 6.84
C PRO A 93 5.71 18.47 5.46
N TYR A 94 4.74 17.57 5.27
CA TYR A 94 4.62 16.80 4.03
C TYR A 94 3.27 17.01 3.34
N PHE A 95 3.33 17.23 2.02
CA PHE A 95 2.23 16.91 1.13
C PHE A 95 2.24 15.39 0.96
N SER A 96 1.13 14.71 1.24
CA SER A 96 1.10 13.25 1.12
C SER A 96 -0.16 12.75 0.41
N SER A 97 -0.05 11.57 -0.16
CA SER A 97 -1.18 10.86 -0.73
C SER A 97 -1.07 9.35 -0.55
N VAL A 98 -2.22 8.71 -0.36
CA VAL A 98 -2.40 7.27 -0.45
C VAL A 98 -3.23 6.97 -1.69
N CYS A 99 -2.75 6.06 -2.51
CA CYS A 99 -3.48 5.46 -3.62
C CYS A 99 -3.75 4.00 -3.30
N GLU A 100 -4.98 3.72 -2.91
CA GLU A 100 -5.43 2.39 -2.47
C GLU A 100 -6.37 1.77 -3.52
N PHE A 101 -6.31 0.45 -3.70
CA PHE A 101 -7.35 -0.23 -4.48
C PHE A 101 -8.69 -0.15 -3.75
N ARG A 102 -9.78 0.17 -4.49
CA ARG A 102 -11.14 0.31 -3.94
C ARG A 102 -11.70 -0.95 -3.24
N LYS A 103 -11.05 -2.10 -3.38
CA LYS A 103 -11.38 -3.34 -2.67
C LYS A 103 -10.08 -3.95 -2.13
N ASN A 104 -10.06 -4.29 -0.85
CA ASN A 104 -9.03 -5.13 -0.25
C ASN A 104 -9.06 -6.49 -0.95
N PHE A 105 -8.20 -6.68 -1.94
CA PHE A 105 -8.02 -7.99 -2.57
C PHE A 105 -7.13 -8.82 -1.65
N LEU A 106 -7.77 -9.48 -0.70
CA LEU A 106 -7.28 -10.76 -0.20
C LEU A 106 -7.13 -11.68 -1.44
N ARG A 107 -5.90 -11.97 -1.86
CA ARG A 107 -5.63 -12.89 -2.98
C ARG A 107 -5.50 -14.29 -2.40
N GLU A 108 -6.35 -15.22 -2.87
CA GLU A 108 -6.22 -16.66 -2.62
C GLU A 108 -5.00 -17.27 -3.34
#